data_AF-A0A4T0FJY7-F1
#
_entry.id   AF-A0A4T0FJY7-F1
#
_cell.length_a   1.000
_cell.length_b   1.000
_cell.length_c   1.000
_cell.angle_alpha   90.00
_cell.angle_beta   90.00
_cell.angle_gamma   90.00
#
_symmetry.space_group_name_H-M   'P 1'
#
loop_
_entity.id
_entity.type
_entity.pdbx_description
1 polymer ?
#
loop_
_entity_poly.entity_id
_entity_poly.type
_entity_poly.pdbx_seq_one_letter_code
_entity_poly.pdbx_strand_id
1 'polypeptide(L)'
;MTLEKQTEFISAALQEAYKCTPAKANAIDKLQDDAILPHTDLYTTLEPCTTRTSGLHPCTATIITNNIKRVFIGASEPPDYVVCQGVDQLRNAGVDVIFIDSTLYTQSTGRILGDDCLAAARRGQ
;
A
#
# COMPACT_ATOMS: atom_id res chain seq x y z
N MET A 1 -11.73 14.67 14.33
CA MET A 1 -10.83 14.85 13.19
C MET A 1 -9.62 13.97 13.43
N THR A 2 -9.76 12.69 13.13
CA THR A 2 -8.71 11.68 13.36
C THR A 2 -8.92 10.62 12.30
N LEU A 3 -8.33 10.83 11.13
CA LEU A 3 -8.28 9.84 10.05
C LEU A 3 -6.94 9.15 10.16
N GLU A 4 -6.82 8.21 11.10
CA GLU A 4 -5.67 7.31 11.16
C GLU A 4 -6.13 5.88 10.92
N LYS A 5 -5.51 5.26 9.90
CA LYS A 5 -5.05 3.87 9.77
C LYS A 5 -5.26 3.39 8.34
N GLN A 6 -4.27 3.66 7.49
CA GLN A 6 -4.13 2.89 6.26
C GLN A 6 -3.43 1.59 6.63
N THR A 7 -4.19 0.50 6.59
CA THR A 7 -3.73 -0.85 6.88
C THR A 7 -2.67 -1.24 5.86
N GLU A 8 -1.40 -1.15 6.27
CA GLU A 8 -0.27 -1.71 5.53
C GLU A 8 -0.38 -3.23 5.45
N PHE A 9 -0.56 -3.74 4.25
CA PHE A 9 0.08 -4.98 3.88
C PHE A 9 1.34 -4.60 3.11
N ILE A 10 2.50 -5.11 3.52
CA ILE A 10 3.74 -5.04 2.76
C ILE A 10 4.25 -6.47 2.72
N SER A 11 3.94 -7.18 1.64
CA SER A 11 4.63 -8.45 1.35
C SER A 11 5.81 -8.14 0.43
N ALA A 12 6.88 -7.59 1.00
CA ALA A 12 8.18 -7.65 0.36
C ALA A 12 8.60 -9.13 0.34
N ALA A 13 8.55 -9.74 -0.84
CA ALA A 13 8.85 -11.14 -1.13
C ALA A 13 7.96 -12.19 -0.43
N LEU A 14 7.31 -13.03 -1.26
CA LEU A 14 6.71 -14.30 -0.87
C LEU A 14 7.77 -15.20 -0.20
N GLN A 15 7.87 -15.17 1.14
CA GLN A 15 7.92 -16.37 2.01
C GLN A 15 8.00 -16.05 3.54
N GLU A 16 8.37 -14.84 4.00
CA GLU A 16 8.56 -14.60 5.46
C GLU A 16 7.79 -13.40 6.07
N ALA A 17 6.93 -12.72 5.32
CA ALA A 17 6.25 -11.50 5.80
C ALA A 17 4.95 -11.72 6.61
N TYR A 18 4.58 -12.96 6.96
CA TYR A 18 3.36 -13.27 7.73
C TYR A 18 3.42 -12.92 9.23
N LYS A 19 4.47 -12.23 9.70
CA LYS A 19 4.68 -11.85 11.11
C LYS A 19 4.78 -10.34 11.33
N CYS A 20 3.93 -9.53 10.70
CA CYS A 20 3.85 -8.12 11.05
C CYS A 20 2.49 -7.74 11.62
N THR A 21 2.48 -7.48 12.93
CA THR A 21 1.36 -6.94 13.70
C THR A 21 1.00 -5.51 13.25
N PRO A 22 -0.28 -5.11 13.44
CA PRO A 22 -0.77 -3.79 13.06
C PRO A 22 -0.22 -2.74 14.04
N ALA A 23 0.84 -2.03 13.65
CA ALA A 23 1.42 -0.99 14.50
C ALA A 23 2.10 0.08 13.64
N LYS A 24 1.49 1.27 13.62
CA LYS A 24 2.00 2.67 13.56
C LYS A 24 3.34 3.02 12.87
N ALA A 25 4.03 2.11 12.22
CA ALA A 25 5.32 2.30 11.55
C ALA A 25 5.27 1.60 10.20
N ASN A 26 5.92 2.17 9.17
CA ASN A 26 5.87 1.56 7.85
C ASN A 26 6.49 0.16 7.90
N ALA A 27 5.91 -0.83 7.24
CA ALA A 27 6.48 -2.17 7.19
C ALA A 27 7.79 -2.22 6.39
N ILE A 28 8.07 -1.19 5.57
CA ILE A 28 9.42 -0.93 5.02
C ILE A 28 10.41 -0.62 6.15
N ASP A 29 10.02 0.20 7.14
CA ASP A 29 10.88 0.57 8.29
C ASP A 29 11.22 -0.62 9.20
N LYS A 30 10.54 -1.77 9.01
CA LYS A 30 10.75 -3.00 9.77
C LYS A 30 11.67 -4.00 9.07
N LEU A 31 12.09 -3.72 7.83
CA LEU A 31 13.04 -4.56 7.13
C LEU A 31 14.44 -4.37 7.73
N GLN A 32 15.17 -5.48 7.86
CA GLN A 32 16.53 -5.47 8.42
C GLN A 32 17.59 -5.10 7.37
N ASP A 33 17.26 -5.20 6.09
CA ASP A 33 18.15 -4.93 4.98
C ASP A 33 17.40 -4.19 3.86
N ASP A 34 17.58 -2.88 3.80
CA ASP A 34 16.95 -2.02 2.79
C ASP A 34 17.50 -2.26 1.38
N ALA A 35 18.64 -2.96 1.25
CA ALA A 35 19.23 -3.27 -0.06
C ALA A 35 18.35 -4.23 -0.89
N ILE A 36 17.41 -4.94 -0.26
CA ILE A 36 16.48 -5.83 -0.98
C ILE A 36 15.37 -5.04 -1.67
N LEU A 37 15.01 -3.86 -1.16
CA LEU A 37 13.82 -3.11 -1.57
C LEU A 37 13.75 -2.80 -3.08
N PRO A 38 14.86 -2.41 -3.74
CA PRO A 38 14.87 -2.18 -5.19
C PRO A 38 14.56 -3.44 -6.02
N HIS A 39 14.68 -4.62 -5.41
CA HIS A 39 14.46 -5.92 -6.02
C HIS A 39 13.14 -6.58 -5.59
N THR A 40 12.28 -5.83 -4.89
CA THR A 40 10.99 -6.32 -4.40
C THR A 40 9.81 -5.68 -5.10
N ASP A 41 8.71 -6.42 -5.12
CA ASP A 41 7.39 -5.91 -5.47
C ASP A 41 6.63 -5.56 -4.20
N LEU A 42 6.03 -4.37 -4.20
CA LEU A 42 5.20 -3.91 -3.10
C LEU A 42 3.72 -4.18 -3.44
N TYR A 43 2.97 -4.76 -2.51
CA TYR A 43 1.52 -4.97 -2.65
C TYR A 43 0.82 -4.17 -1.56
N THR A 44 -0.12 -3.30 -1.90
CA THR A 44 -0.85 -2.47 -0.95
C THR A 44 -2.35 -2.63 -1.10
N THR A 45 -3.06 -2.57 0.03
CA THR A 45 -4.52 -2.63 0.06
C THR A 45 -5.14 -1.39 -0.60
N LEU A 46 -4.61 -0.21 -0.26
CA LEU A 46 -5.05 1.07 -0.80
C LEU A 46 -3.91 1.77 -1.54
N GLU A 47 -4.27 2.78 -2.32
CA GLU A 47 -3.33 3.72 -2.93
C GLU A 47 -2.40 4.34 -1.87
N PRO A 48 -1.06 4.32 -2.10
CA PRO A 48 -0.11 4.92 -1.18
C PRO A 48 -0.35 6.43 -0.98
N CYS A 49 -0.52 6.85 0.27
CA CYS A 49 -0.78 8.26 0.60
C CYS A 49 0.36 9.22 0.20
N THR A 50 -0.02 10.41 -0.26
CA THR A 50 0.91 11.53 -0.58
C THR A 50 1.14 12.47 0.60
N THR A 51 0.34 12.37 1.66
CA THR A 51 0.45 13.22 2.85
C THR A 51 0.03 12.41 4.08
N ARG A 52 0.71 12.64 5.20
CA ARG A 52 0.36 12.04 6.51
C ARG A 52 0.37 13.12 7.57
N THR A 53 -0.62 13.08 8.46
CA THR A 53 -0.72 13.98 9.62
C THR A 53 0.01 13.44 10.85
N SER A 54 0.42 12.16 10.83
CA SER A 54 1.05 11.45 11.95
C SER A 54 2.53 11.81 12.16
N GLY A 55 3.10 12.69 11.33
CA GLY A 55 4.52 13.05 11.36
C GLY A 55 5.44 12.02 10.68
N LEU A 56 4.89 10.90 10.19
CA LEU A 56 5.62 9.94 9.35
C LEU A 56 5.77 10.48 7.93
N HIS A 57 6.80 10.03 7.22
CA HIS A 57 6.93 10.29 5.79
C HIS A 57 5.72 9.74 5.01
N PRO A 58 5.27 10.46 3.96
CA PRO A 58 4.28 9.94 3.02
C PRO A 58 4.69 8.59 2.45
N CYS A 59 3.72 7.69 2.22
CA CYS A 59 4.02 6.37 1.67
C CYS A 59 4.69 6.49 0.29
N THR A 60 4.26 7.43 -0.55
CA THR A 60 4.91 7.66 -1.86
C THR A 60 6.38 8.06 -1.71
N ALA A 61 6.69 8.93 -0.74
CA ALA A 61 8.07 9.33 -0.46
C ALA A 61 8.91 8.13 -0.06
N THR A 62 8.43 7.30 0.87
CA THR A 62 9.13 6.08 1.32
C THR A 62 9.37 5.10 0.16
N ILE A 63 8.40 4.90 -0.73
CA ILE A 63 8.53 4.00 -1.89
C ILE A 63 9.63 4.52 -2.84
N ILE A 64 9.61 5.82 -3.13
CA ILE A 64 10.55 6.46 -4.05
C ILE A 64 11.97 6.46 -3.46
N THR A 65 12.14 6.83 -2.18
CA THR A 65 13.46 6.88 -1.53
C THR A 65 14.11 5.51 -1.44
N ASN A 66 13.31 4.45 -1.28
CA ASN A 66 13.80 3.07 -1.23
C ASN A 66 13.91 2.42 -2.61
N ASN A 67 13.68 3.18 -3.69
CA ASN A 67 13.89 2.74 -5.07
C ASN A 67 13.09 1.49 -5.45
N ILE A 68 11.93 1.27 -4.81
CA ILE A 68 10.99 0.19 -5.13
C ILE A 68 10.48 0.43 -6.55
N LYS A 69 10.56 -0.61 -7.38
CA LYS A 69 10.29 -0.47 -8.82
C LYS A 69 8.86 -0.74 -9.22
N ARG A 70 8.12 -1.54 -8.45
CA ARG A 70 6.76 -1.97 -8.80
C ARG A 70 5.85 -2.02 -7.58
N VAL A 71 4.64 -1.49 -7.74
CA VAL A 71 3.60 -1.40 -6.71
C VAL A 71 2.29 -1.92 -7.26
N PHE A 72 1.71 -2.90 -6.57
CA PHE A 72 0.40 -3.50 -6.85
C PHE A 72 -0.64 -2.95 -5.87
N ILE A 73 -1.75 -2.43 -6.36
CA ILE A 73 -2.76 -1.74 -5.55
C ILE A 73 -4.10 -2.49 -5.64
N GLY A 74 -4.71 -2.73 -4.48
CA GLY A 74 -6.03 -3.37 -4.38
C GLY A 74 -7.21 -2.42 -4.68
N ALA A 75 -7.18 -1.19 -4.16
CA ALA A 75 -8.18 -0.16 -4.45
C ALA A 75 -7.56 1.25 -4.43
N SER A 76 -8.13 2.16 -5.22
CA SER A 76 -7.78 3.58 -5.15
C SER A 76 -8.22 4.20 -3.83
N GLU A 77 -7.56 5.28 -3.40
CA GLU A 77 -7.99 6.00 -2.22
C GLU A 77 -9.38 6.62 -2.49
N PRO A 78 -10.38 6.37 -1.63
CA PRO A 78 -11.68 6.97 -1.85
C PRO A 78 -11.65 8.46 -1.43
N PRO A 79 -12.42 9.34 -2.09
CA PRO A 79 -12.36 10.79 -1.86
C PRO A 79 -12.84 11.22 -0.47
N ASP A 80 -13.53 10.33 0.27
CA ASP A 80 -13.96 10.55 1.66
C ASP A 80 -12.85 10.32 2.69
N TYR A 81 -11.69 9.80 2.28
CA TYR A 81 -10.48 9.72 3.11
C TYR A 81 -9.59 10.95 2.94
N VAL A 82 -8.84 11.00 1.84
CA VAL A 82 -7.91 12.07 1.46
C VAL A 82 -7.91 12.11 -0.07
N VAL A 83 -7.92 13.31 -0.65
CA VAL A 83 -7.66 13.48 -2.08
C VAL A 83 -6.19 13.14 -2.33
N CYS A 84 -5.94 11.90 -2.75
CA CYS A 84 -4.61 11.37 -2.99
C CYS A 84 -4.21 11.55 -4.46
N GLN A 85 -2.92 11.75 -4.70
CA GLN A 85 -2.29 11.75 -6.02
C GLN A 85 -1.14 10.74 -6.05
N GLY A 86 -1.30 9.65 -5.29
CA GLY A 86 -0.23 8.72 -4.98
C GLY A 86 0.21 7.95 -6.22
N VAL A 87 -0.77 7.47 -6.99
CA VAL A 87 -0.53 6.81 -8.28
C VAL A 87 0.26 7.70 -9.22
N ASP A 88 -0.14 8.96 -9.36
CA ASP A 88 0.50 9.91 -10.28
C ASP A 88 1.93 10.24 -9.83
N GLN A 89 2.14 10.49 -8.53
CA GLN A 89 3.47 10.73 -7.98
C GLN A 89 4.42 9.55 -8.21
N LEU A 90 3.96 8.32 -7.98
CA LEU A 90 4.75 7.11 -8.16
C LEU A 90 5.10 6.88 -9.64
N ARG A 91 4.12 7.01 -10.54
CA ARG A 91 4.35 6.87 -11.98
C ARG A 91 5.33 7.94 -12.50
N ASN A 92 5.20 9.18 -12.05
CA ASN A 92 6.11 10.27 -12.41
C ASN A 92 7.54 10.04 -11.90
N ALA A 93 7.70 9.29 -10.81
CA ALA A 93 8.99 8.87 -10.27
C ALA A 93 9.56 7.60 -10.95
N GLY A 94 8.89 7.05 -11.96
CA GLY A 94 9.33 5.86 -12.69
C GLY A 94 9.03 4.53 -11.99
N VAL A 95 8.08 4.52 -11.06
CA VAL A 95 7.57 3.30 -10.42
C VAL A 95 6.44 2.72 -11.28
N ASP A 96 6.47 1.42 -11.53
CA ASP A 96 5.38 0.71 -12.19
C ASP A 96 4.22 0.52 -11.21
N VAL A 97 3.05 1.06 -11.55
CA VAL A 97 1.87 1.04 -10.67
C VAL A 97 0.74 0.29 -11.33
N ILE A 98 0.41 -0.87 -10.75
CA ILE A 98 -0.51 -1.86 -11.30
C ILE A 98 -1.70 -2.00 -10.35
N PHE A 99 -2.92 -1.80 -10.85
CA PHE A 99 -4.12 -2.19 -10.11
C PHE A 99 -4.38 -3.68 -10.33
N ILE A 100 -4.60 -4.40 -9.23
CA ILE A 100 -4.85 -5.85 -9.29
C ILE A 100 -6.22 -6.08 -9.93
N ASP A 101 -6.25 -6.86 -11.01
CA ASP A 101 -7.51 -7.28 -11.63
C ASP A 101 -8.32 -8.15 -10.67
N SER A 102 -9.56 -7.74 -10.42
CA SER A 102 -10.47 -8.43 -9.50
C SER A 102 -11.13 -9.66 -10.13
N THR A 103 -11.00 -9.90 -11.44
CA THR A 103 -11.74 -10.95 -12.15
C THR A 103 -11.57 -12.34 -11.53
N LEU A 104 -10.34 -12.80 -11.33
CA LEU A 104 -10.07 -14.13 -10.74
C LEU A 104 -10.49 -14.20 -9.26
N TYR A 105 -10.34 -13.09 -8.54
CA TYR A 105 -10.76 -12.99 -7.14
C TYR A 105 -12.29 -13.15 -7.03
N THR A 106 -13.04 -12.47 -7.89
CA THR A 106 -14.50 -12.55 -7.95
C THR A 106 -14.98 -13.93 -8.38
N GLN A 107 -14.35 -14.54 -9.38
CA GLN A 107 -14.71 -15.90 -9.81
C GLN A 107 -14.51 -16.94 -8.70
N SER A 108 -13.46 -16.81 -7.90
CA SER A 108 -13.12 -17.78 -6.84
C SER A 108 -13.88 -17.56 -5.53
N THR A 109 -14.22 -16.32 -5.20
CA THR A 109 -14.79 -15.96 -3.88
C THR A 109 -16.22 -15.42 -3.93
N GLY A 110 -16.70 -15.00 -5.10
CA GLY A 110 -17.95 -14.25 -5.25
C GLY A 110 -17.88 -12.81 -4.73
N ARG A 111 -16.70 -12.30 -4.35
CA ARG A 111 -16.49 -10.95 -3.77
C ARG A 111 -15.70 -10.05 -4.71
N ILE A 112 -15.76 -8.73 -4.49
CA ILE A 112 -15.01 -7.74 -5.26
C ILE A 112 -13.79 -7.31 -4.45
N LEU A 113 -12.59 -7.50 -5.03
CA LEU A 113 -11.32 -7.20 -4.34
C LEU A 113 -11.28 -5.76 -3.85
N GLY A 114 -11.66 -4.79 -4.70
CA GLY A 114 -11.67 -3.38 -4.35
C GLY A 114 -12.55 -3.07 -3.13
N ASP A 115 -13.76 -3.62 -3.09
CA ASP A 115 -14.70 -3.46 -1.96
C ASP A 115 -14.12 -4.05 -0.67
N ASP A 116 -13.44 -5.20 -0.78
CA ASP A 116 -12.81 -5.85 0.35
C ASP A 116 -11.59 -5.08 0.86
N CYS A 117 -10.80 -4.51 -0.05
CA CYS A 117 -9.70 -3.61 0.28
C CYS A 117 -10.20 -2.34 0.99
N LEU A 118 -11.26 -1.72 0.47
CA LEU A 118 -11.90 -0.56 1.09
C LEU A 118 -12.48 -0.91 2.47
N ALA A 119 -13.16 -2.06 2.59
CA ALA A 119 -13.70 -2.53 3.85
C ALA A 119 -12.58 -2.82 4.88
N ALA A 120 -11.47 -3.43 4.46
CA ALA A 120 -10.31 -3.69 5.31
C ALA A 120 -9.66 -2.39 5.81
N ALA A 121 -9.58 -1.37 4.96
CA ALA A 121 -9.07 -0.05 5.36
C ALA A 121 -10.01 0.68 6.33
N ARG A 122 -11.34 0.53 6.17
CA ARG A 122 -12.34 1.14 7.07
C ARG A 122 -12.41 0.45 8.43
N ARG A 123 -12.21 -0.87 8.49
CA ARG A 123 -12.22 -1.64 9.76
C ARG A 123 -11.11 -1.25 10.74
N GLY A 124 -10.10 -0.52 10.28
CA GLY A 124 -9.07 0.04 11.14
C GLY A 124 -9.56 1.18 12.03
N GLN A 125 -10.66 1.87 11.67
CA GLN A 125 -11.13 3.10 12.35
C GLN A 125 -11.46 2.87 13.83
#